data_AF-A0A1I8HK18-F1
#
_entry.id   AF-A0A1I8HK18-F1
#
_cell.length_a   1.000
_cell.length_b   1.000
_cell.length_c   1.000
_cell.angle_alpha   90.00
_cell.angle_beta   90.00
_cell.angle_gamma   90.00
#
_symmetry.space_group_name_H-M   'P 1'
#
loop_
_entity.id
_entity.type
_entity.pdbx_description
1 polymer ?
#
loop_
_entity_poly.entity_id
_entity_poly.type
_entity_poly.pdbx_seq_one_letter_code
_entity_poly.pdbx_strand_id
1 'polypeptide(L)'
;ITALIVLLCIAASHQQLPSLPEEFFRCICLIESDCNNNIGCAPDTDNLLACGPYQIKNAFWIDASQYCTNNRPPTLQDYARIHNGGPLGCRHHYTAGYWDKVRTCLEPR
;
A
#
# COMPACT_ATOMS: atom_id res chain seq x y z
N ILE A 1 23.53 17.53 -34.82
CA ILE A 1 23.79 18.13 -33.49
C ILE A 1 22.89 19.36 -33.43
N THR A 2 21.63 19.34 -32.98
CA THR A 2 21.12 19.00 -31.64
C THR A 2 19.61 18.67 -31.64
N ALA A 3 19.06 18.05 -32.69
CA ALA A 3 17.70 17.50 -32.63
C ALA A 3 17.56 16.30 -31.65
N LEU A 4 18.67 15.86 -31.03
CA LEU A 4 18.72 14.80 -30.02
C LEU A 4 18.44 15.27 -28.57
N ILE A 5 18.29 16.59 -28.32
CA ILE A 5 18.26 17.11 -26.94
C ILE A 5 16.84 17.29 -26.38
N VAL A 6 15.78 17.26 -27.21
CA VAL A 6 14.39 17.50 -26.75
C VAL A 6 13.60 16.21 -26.46
N LEU A 7 14.25 15.04 -26.49
CA LEU A 7 13.65 13.76 -26.10
C LEU A 7 14.13 13.25 -24.73
N LEU A 8 14.65 14.13 -23.88
CA LEU A 8 15.15 13.80 -22.54
C LEU A 8 14.32 14.38 -21.38
N CYS A 9 13.22 15.10 -21.68
CA CYS A 9 12.44 15.78 -20.64
C CYS A 9 11.11 15.10 -20.26
N ILE A 10 10.81 13.90 -20.79
CA ILE A 10 9.68 13.08 -20.31
C ILE A 10 10.19 11.84 -19.56
N ALA A 11 11.22 12.00 -18.75
CA ALA A 11 11.23 11.25 -17.49
C ALA A 11 10.55 12.17 -16.46
N ALA A 12 9.25 12.39 -16.65
CA ALA A 12 8.41 12.63 -15.49
C ALA A 12 8.77 11.48 -14.56
N SER A 13 9.39 11.80 -13.44
CA SER A 13 9.50 10.91 -12.30
C SER A 13 8.08 10.60 -11.85
N HIS A 14 7.39 9.77 -12.64
CA HIS A 14 6.34 8.92 -12.13
C HIS A 14 7.06 8.16 -11.04
N GLN A 15 6.79 8.55 -9.80
CA GLN A 15 7.09 7.72 -8.67
C GLN A 15 6.32 6.42 -8.95
N GLN A 16 7.00 5.49 -9.62
CA GLN A 16 6.55 4.13 -9.79
C GLN A 16 6.39 3.67 -8.35
N LEU A 17 5.14 3.65 -7.92
CA LEU A 17 4.73 3.01 -6.69
C LEU A 17 5.46 1.67 -6.62
N PRO A 18 5.83 1.16 -5.43
CA PRO A 18 6.21 -0.24 -5.35
C PRO A 18 5.13 -1.00 -6.11
N SER A 19 5.50 -1.65 -7.21
CA SER A 19 4.54 -2.31 -8.09
C SER A 19 4.14 -3.59 -7.39
N LEU A 20 3.32 -3.43 -6.34
CA LEU A 20 2.77 -4.53 -5.60
C LEU A 20 1.89 -5.33 -6.57
N PRO A 21 1.86 -6.65 -6.43
CA PRO A 21 1.05 -7.49 -7.30
C PRO A 21 -0.41 -7.02 -7.32
N GLU A 22 -1.06 -7.09 -8.47
CA GLU A 22 -2.50 -6.79 -8.58
C GLU A 22 -3.33 -7.63 -7.60
N GLU A 23 -2.95 -8.90 -7.43
CA GLU A 23 -3.54 -9.81 -6.45
C GLU A 23 -3.42 -9.30 -5.00
N PHE A 24 -2.32 -8.63 -4.66
CA PHE A 24 -2.17 -8.02 -3.33
C PHE A 24 -3.20 -6.91 -3.13
N PHE A 25 -3.35 -6.01 -4.12
CA PHE A 25 -4.37 -4.97 -4.06
C PHE A 25 -5.78 -5.58 -4.01
N ARG A 26 -6.10 -6.57 -4.84
CA ARG A 26 -7.38 -7.28 -4.80
C ARG A 26 -7.71 -7.81 -3.40
N CYS A 27 -6.73 -8.41 -2.73
CA CYS A 27 -6.92 -8.94 -1.38
C CYS A 27 -7.16 -7.86 -0.33
N ILE A 28 -6.40 -6.76 -0.35
CA ILE A 28 -6.63 -5.62 0.54
C ILE A 28 -8.04 -5.07 0.33
N CYS A 29 -8.42 -4.84 -0.94
CA CYS A 29 -9.73 -4.33 -1.34
C CYS A 29 -10.90 -5.18 -0.81
N LEU A 30 -10.80 -6.51 -0.94
CA LEU A 30 -11.82 -7.44 -0.42
C LEU A 30 -11.92 -7.40 1.10
N ILE A 31 -10.78 -7.33 1.80
CA ILE A 31 -10.73 -7.32 3.27
C ILE A 31 -11.27 -6.02 3.86
N GLU A 32 -10.93 -4.88 3.25
CA GLU A 32 -11.30 -3.56 3.76
C GLU A 32 -12.77 -3.20 3.49
N SER A 33 -13.29 -3.58 2.34
CA SER A 33 -14.57 -3.04 1.87
C SER A 33 -15.42 -4.00 1.04
N ASP A 34 -15.03 -5.26 0.90
CA ASP A 34 -15.56 -6.15 -0.14
C ASP A 34 -15.47 -5.51 -1.55
N CYS A 35 -14.40 -4.76 -1.78
CA CYS A 35 -14.21 -3.95 -2.98
C CYS A 35 -15.36 -2.99 -3.32
N ASN A 36 -16.04 -2.47 -2.29
CA ASN A 36 -17.11 -1.50 -2.48
C ASN A 36 -16.54 -0.12 -2.86
N ASN A 37 -16.61 0.22 -4.15
CA ASN A 37 -16.20 1.52 -4.67
C ASN A 37 -17.01 2.72 -4.13
N ASN A 38 -18.16 2.47 -3.48
CA ASN A 38 -19.05 3.49 -2.94
C ASN A 38 -18.97 3.62 -1.40
N ILE A 39 -17.97 2.99 -0.75
CA ILE A 39 -17.84 3.01 0.71
C ILE A 39 -17.55 4.41 1.29
N GLY A 40 -17.17 5.38 0.45
CA GLY A 40 -16.85 6.73 0.88
C GLY A 40 -15.52 6.79 1.62
N CYS A 41 -15.45 7.64 2.66
CA CYS A 41 -14.23 7.85 3.44
C CYS A 41 -14.47 7.55 4.91
N ALA A 42 -13.47 6.95 5.57
CA ALA A 42 -13.42 6.83 7.02
C ALA A 42 -12.21 7.58 7.58
N PRO A 43 -12.28 8.08 8.82
CA PRO A 43 -11.11 8.59 9.52
C PRO A 43 -10.05 7.49 9.70
N ASP A 44 -8.80 7.81 9.39
CA ASP A 44 -7.61 7.03 9.74
C ASP A 44 -7.14 7.36 11.17
N THR A 45 -6.03 6.74 11.60
CA THR A 45 -5.48 6.91 12.95
C THR A 45 -5.04 8.35 13.28
N ASP A 46 -4.89 9.21 12.27
CA ASP A 46 -4.49 10.61 12.42
C ASP A 46 -5.67 11.58 12.23
N ASN A 47 -6.92 11.08 12.27
CA ASN A 47 -8.14 11.81 11.94
C ASN A 47 -8.14 12.41 10.52
N LEU A 48 -7.29 11.92 9.63
CA LEU A 48 -7.35 12.26 8.22
C LEU A 48 -8.29 11.27 7.52
N LEU A 49 -8.88 11.67 6.40
CA LEU A 49 -9.78 10.77 5.67
C LEU A 49 -9.00 9.84 4.74
N ALA A 50 -9.27 8.54 4.85
CA ALA A 50 -8.90 7.55 3.85
C ALA A 50 -10.16 7.11 3.10
N CYS A 51 -10.09 7.08 1.77
CA CYS A 51 -11.27 6.97 0.92
C CYS A 51 -11.18 5.78 -0.05
N GLY A 52 -12.35 5.27 -0.43
CA GLY A 52 -12.48 4.23 -1.44
C GLY A 52 -12.17 2.82 -0.91
N PRO A 53 -12.14 1.82 -1.79
CA PRO A 53 -12.21 0.42 -1.40
C PRO A 53 -10.98 -0.10 -0.63
N TYR A 54 -9.88 0.66 -0.65
CA TYR A 54 -8.65 0.31 0.04
C TYR A 54 -8.49 1.03 1.38
N GLN A 55 -9.31 2.04 1.70
CA GLN A 55 -9.23 2.78 2.98
C GLN A 55 -7.80 3.22 3.40
N ILE A 56 -6.91 3.49 2.43
CA ILE A 56 -5.53 3.97 2.68
C ILE A 56 -5.05 4.93 1.60
N LYS A 57 -4.09 5.79 1.94
CA LYS A 57 -3.38 6.65 1.00
C LYS A 57 -2.13 5.97 0.48
N ASN A 58 -1.85 6.06 -0.81
CA ASN A 58 -0.67 5.42 -1.37
C ASN A 58 0.65 5.98 -0.78
N ALA A 59 0.79 7.30 -0.72
CA ALA A 59 2.00 7.95 -0.19
C ALA A 59 2.37 7.46 1.21
N PHE A 60 1.36 7.13 2.02
CA PHE A 60 1.54 6.56 3.35
C PHE A 60 2.33 5.25 3.32
N TRP A 61 2.03 4.33 2.39
CA TRP A 61 2.77 3.06 2.29
C TRP A 61 4.25 3.24 1.98
N ILE A 62 4.61 4.25 1.17
CA ILE A 62 6.00 4.51 0.82
C ILE A 62 6.77 4.94 2.06
N ASP A 63 6.31 5.99 2.74
CA ASP A 63 6.99 6.59 3.89
C ASP A 63 6.99 5.62 5.09
N ALA A 64 5.83 5.02 5.38
CA ALA A 64 5.69 4.08 6.48
C ALA A 64 6.52 2.81 6.26
N SER A 65 6.66 2.32 5.03
CA SER A 65 7.46 1.11 4.77
C SER A 65 8.93 1.33 5.06
N GLN A 66 9.51 2.45 4.63
CA GLN A 66 10.90 2.79 4.91
C GLN A 66 11.15 2.91 6.42
N TYR A 67 10.25 3.62 7.12
CA TYR A 67 10.34 3.79 8.57
C TYR A 67 10.18 2.47 9.32
N CYS A 68 9.13 1.71 9.04
CA CYS A 68 8.79 0.50 9.77
C CYS A 68 9.89 -0.56 9.64
N THR A 69 10.43 -0.72 8.43
CA THR A 69 11.41 -1.77 8.13
C THR A 69 12.86 -1.36 8.45
N ASN A 70 13.12 -0.13 8.88
CA ASN A 70 14.47 0.44 8.99
C ASN A 70 15.21 0.40 7.64
N ASN A 71 14.55 0.87 6.58
CA ASN A 71 15.08 0.97 5.21
C ASN A 71 15.45 -0.36 4.52
N ARG A 72 15.17 -1.53 5.10
CA ARG A 72 15.26 -2.78 4.33
C ARG A 72 14.15 -2.81 3.27
N PRO A 73 14.32 -3.57 2.17
CA PRO A 73 13.25 -3.83 1.23
C PRO A 73 11.99 -4.36 1.94
N PRO A 74 10.82 -3.71 1.77
CA PRO A 74 9.58 -4.14 2.37
C PRO A 74 8.99 -5.36 1.64
N THR A 75 8.40 -6.26 2.40
CA THR A 75 7.69 -7.46 1.93
C THR A 75 6.18 -7.19 1.84
N LEU A 76 5.42 -8.09 1.21
CA LEU A 76 3.95 -8.02 1.22
C LEU A 76 3.38 -8.05 2.65
N GLN A 77 4.01 -8.81 3.55
CA GLN A 77 3.63 -8.83 4.96
C GLN A 77 3.83 -7.47 5.61
N ASP A 78 4.91 -6.75 5.28
CA ASP A 78 5.14 -5.41 5.83
C ASP A 78 4.05 -4.45 5.36
N TYR A 79 3.76 -4.43 4.05
CA TYR A 79 2.71 -3.58 3.49
C TYR A 79 1.33 -3.87 4.09
N ALA A 80 0.96 -5.14 4.24
CA ALA A 80 -0.30 -5.54 4.87
C ALA A 80 -0.37 -5.12 6.34
N ARG A 81 0.72 -5.31 7.10
CA ARG A 81 0.74 -4.96 8.52
C ARG A 81 0.78 -3.46 8.74
N ILE A 82 1.46 -2.71 7.89
CA ILE A 82 1.45 -1.24 7.87
C ILE A 82 0.06 -0.72 7.52
N HIS A 83 -0.62 -1.36 6.57
CA HIS A 83 -1.99 -1.02 6.20
C HIS A 83 -2.93 -1.07 7.40
N ASN A 84 -2.85 -2.15 8.17
CA ASN A 84 -3.71 -2.37 9.34
C ASN A 84 -3.28 -1.60 10.59
N GLY A 85 -1.98 -1.40 10.80
CA GLY A 85 -1.42 -0.92 12.07
C GLY A 85 -0.70 0.41 12.01
N GLY A 86 -0.75 1.11 10.88
CA GLY A 86 -0.08 2.40 10.71
C GLY A 86 1.45 2.29 10.56
N PRO A 87 2.21 3.38 10.84
CA PRO A 87 3.64 3.48 10.48
C PRO A 87 4.56 2.46 11.18
N LEU A 88 4.11 1.88 12.28
CA LEU A 88 4.82 0.85 13.04
C LEU A 88 4.17 -0.53 12.93
N GLY A 89 3.15 -0.69 12.07
CA GLY A 89 2.33 -1.89 11.99
C GLY A 89 3.14 -3.18 11.77
N CYS A 90 4.23 -3.14 10.99
CA CYS A 90 5.11 -4.30 10.77
C CYS A 90 5.85 -4.79 12.04
N ARG A 91 5.89 -4.00 13.11
CA ARG A 91 6.54 -4.33 14.39
C ARG A 91 5.56 -4.83 15.45
N HIS A 92 4.26 -4.60 15.26
CA HIS A 92 3.25 -4.91 16.27
C HIS A 92 2.60 -6.28 16.07
N HIS A 93 2.54 -7.10 17.12
CA HIS A 93 1.98 -8.46 17.01
C HIS A 93 0.48 -8.47 16.65
N TYR A 94 -0.28 -7.45 17.02
CA TYR A 94 -1.72 -7.40 16.74
C TYR A 94 -2.07 -7.33 15.25
N THR A 95 -1.12 -6.94 14.38
CA THR A 95 -1.31 -6.90 12.92
C THR A 95 -1.07 -8.27 12.25
N ALA A 96 -0.61 -9.28 13.00
CA ALA A 96 -0.34 -10.61 12.46
C ALA A 96 -1.61 -11.27 11.88
N GLY A 97 -2.74 -11.15 12.58
CA GLY A 97 -4.01 -11.71 12.11
C GLY A 97 -4.52 -11.05 10.82
N TYR A 98 -4.20 -9.77 10.60
CA TYR A 98 -4.50 -9.11 9.33
C TYR A 98 -3.65 -9.69 8.19
N TRP A 99 -2.35 -9.90 8.43
CA TRP A 99 -1.48 -10.57 7.46
C TRP A 99 -1.97 -11.98 7.12
N ASP A 100 -2.44 -12.76 8.09
CA ASP A 100 -2.96 -14.10 7.83
C ASP A 100 -4.13 -14.07 6.85
N LYS A 101 -5.06 -13.11 6.98
CA LYS A 101 -6.16 -12.91 6.02
C LYS A 101 -5.66 -12.60 4.61
N VAL A 102 -4.69 -11.68 4.50
CA VAL A 102 -4.09 -11.31 3.21
C VAL A 102 -3.37 -12.51 2.60
N ARG A 103 -2.57 -13.22 3.38
CA ARG A 103 -1.84 -14.42 2.93
C ARG A 103 -2.80 -15.48 2.39
N THR A 104 -3.87 -15.79 3.11
CA THR A 104 -4.88 -16.75 2.65
C THR A 104 -5.57 -16.29 1.36
N CYS A 105 -5.86 -15.00 1.20
CA CYS A 105 -6.43 -14.49 -0.05
C CYS A 105 -5.47 -14.59 -1.26
N LEU A 106 -4.16 -14.55 -1.01
CA LEU A 106 -3.11 -14.69 -2.03
C LEU A 106 -2.86 -16.15 -2.45
N GLU A 107 -3.38 -17.13 -1.72
CA GLU A 107 -3.22 -18.54 -2.08
C GLU A 107 -3.99 -18.84 -3.39
N PRO A 108 -3.38 -19.62 -4.31
CA PRO A 108 -4.09 -20.08 -5.50
C PRO A 108 -5.36 -20.84 -5.09
N ARG A 109 -6.49 -20.47 -5.70
CA ARG A 109 -7.75 -21.22 -5.57
C ARG A 109 -7.80 -22.40 -6.52
#